data_AF-A0A853V3S3-F1
#
_entry.id   AF-A0A853V3S3-F1
#
_cell.length_a   1.000
_cell.length_b   1.000
_cell.length_c   1.000
_cell.angle_alpha   90.00
_cell.angle_beta   90.00
_cell.angle_gamma   90.00
#
_symmetry.space_group_name_H-M   'P 1'
#
loop_
_entity.id
_entity.type
_entity.pdbx_description
1 polymer ?
#
loop_
_entity_poly.entity_id
_entity_poly.type
_entity_poly.pdbx_seq_one_letter_code
_entity_poly.pdbx_strand_id
1 'polypeptide(L)'
;MQKLVEKEKTYNLPDEHRQVLNVIRNTSKKYITKTKILNQLGYEYNSSNERWLRKVINSLVYDYAYPIGCSYKRNERGYYIITTEQEKQQAMISIKKLADGSMKRYEALKRIEV
;
A
#
# COMPACT_ATOMS: atom_id res chain seq x y z
N MET A 1 -20.71 -12.56 -10.18
CA MET A 1 -20.46 -12.75 -8.74
C MET A 1 -19.35 -11.86 -8.17
N GLN A 2 -18.16 -11.75 -8.77
CA GLN A 2 -17.04 -10.92 -8.24
C GLN A 2 -17.42 -9.47 -7.90
N LYS A 3 -18.16 -8.76 -8.78
CA LYS A 3 -18.61 -7.38 -8.54
C LYS A 3 -19.53 -7.20 -7.32
N LEU A 4 -20.28 -8.25 -6.94
CA LEU A 4 -21.16 -8.21 -5.76
C LEU A 4 -20.37 -8.43 -4.47
N VAL A 5 -19.44 -9.39 -4.47
CA VAL A 5 -18.52 -9.67 -3.35
C VAL A 5 -17.59 -8.48 -3.08
N GLU A 6 -17.08 -7.81 -4.11
CA GLU A 6 -16.30 -6.58 -3.92
C GLU A 6 -17.15 -5.45 -3.35
N LYS A 7 -18.41 -5.28 -3.80
CA LYS A 7 -19.32 -4.27 -3.25
C LYS A 7 -19.61 -4.53 -1.77
N GLU A 8 -19.92 -5.77 -1.38
CA GLU A 8 -20.16 -6.15 0.02
C GLU A 8 -18.94 -5.92 0.91
N LYS A 9 -17.74 -6.30 0.46
CA LYS A 9 -16.49 -6.01 1.20
C LYS A 9 -16.30 -4.51 1.45
N THR A 10 -16.73 -3.68 0.51
CA THR A 10 -16.56 -2.22 0.60
C THR A 10 -17.56 -1.60 1.58
N TYR A 11 -18.74 -2.21 1.81
CA TYR A 11 -19.75 -1.70 2.73
C TYR A 11 -19.35 -1.79 4.21
N ASN A 12 -18.53 -2.78 4.57
CA ASN A 12 -18.06 -2.98 5.96
C ASN A 12 -16.74 -2.25 6.29
N LEU A 13 -16.22 -1.43 5.37
CA LEU A 13 -15.01 -0.64 5.63
C LEU A 13 -15.33 0.61 6.46
N PRO A 14 -14.47 0.96 7.43
CA PRO A 14 -14.45 2.29 8.01
C PRO A 14 -14.31 3.36 6.90
N ASP A 15 -14.84 4.55 7.15
CA ASP A 15 -14.91 5.61 6.14
C ASP A 15 -13.53 6.00 5.61
N GLU A 16 -12.53 6.10 6.48
CA GLU A 16 -11.14 6.41 6.09
C GLU A 16 -10.57 5.38 5.11
N HIS A 17 -10.77 4.08 5.40
CA HIS A 17 -10.33 2.99 4.53
C HIS A 17 -11.03 3.04 3.18
N ARG A 18 -12.34 3.31 3.18
CA ARG A 18 -13.15 3.44 1.97
C ARG A 18 -12.67 4.61 1.11
N GLN A 19 -12.41 5.76 1.70
CA GLN A 19 -11.91 6.95 1.00
C GLN A 19 -10.54 6.69 0.38
N VAL A 20 -9.58 6.14 1.13
CA VAL A 20 -8.25 5.79 0.62
C VAL A 20 -8.34 4.78 -0.51
N LEU A 21 -9.15 3.73 -0.35
CA LEU A 21 -9.35 2.71 -1.37
C LEU A 21 -9.96 3.29 -2.65
N ASN A 22 -10.94 4.17 -2.52
CA ASN A 22 -11.57 4.84 -3.68
C ASN A 22 -10.56 5.69 -4.45
N VAL A 23 -9.69 6.42 -3.75
CA VAL A 23 -8.63 7.21 -4.40
C VAL A 23 -7.65 6.31 -5.17
N ILE A 24 -7.23 5.18 -4.58
CA ILE A 24 -6.30 4.23 -5.23
C ILE A 24 -6.97 3.51 -6.41
N ARG A 25 -8.27 3.22 -6.33
CA ARG A 25 -9.02 2.54 -7.41
C ARG A 25 -9.33 3.45 -8.58
N ASN A 26 -9.64 4.71 -8.31
CA ASN A 26 -10.18 5.64 -9.31
C ASN A 26 -9.11 6.59 -9.89
N THR A 27 -7.82 6.36 -9.61
CA THR A 27 -6.75 7.11 -10.28
C THR A 27 -6.70 6.79 -11.77
N SER A 28 -6.51 7.82 -12.61
CA SER A 28 -6.36 7.67 -14.06
C SER A 28 -5.07 6.95 -14.45
N LYS A 29 -4.07 6.92 -13.57
CA LYS A 29 -2.82 6.18 -13.75
C LYS A 29 -2.82 4.92 -12.90
N LYS A 30 -2.19 3.85 -13.39
CA LYS A 30 -2.02 2.58 -12.64
C LYS A 30 -1.40 2.78 -11.26
N TYR A 31 -0.43 3.69 -11.13
CA TYR A 31 0.28 3.96 -9.88
C TYR A 31 -0.05 5.36 -9.36
N ILE A 32 -0.30 5.48 -8.06
CA ILE A 32 -0.55 6.75 -7.37
C ILE A 32 0.38 6.92 -6.16
N THR A 33 1.01 8.09 -6.05
CA THR A 33 1.94 8.40 -4.96
C THR A 33 1.20 8.79 -3.68
N LYS A 34 1.84 8.61 -2.52
CA LYS A 34 1.31 9.04 -1.22
C LYS A 34 0.88 10.50 -1.21
N THR A 35 1.71 11.39 -1.75
CA THR A 35 1.40 12.81 -1.88
C THR A 35 0.12 13.04 -2.66
N LYS A 36 -0.07 12.35 -3.79
CA LYS A 36 -1.31 12.48 -4.56
C LYS A 36 -2.52 11.94 -3.82
N ILE A 37 -2.38 10.81 -3.11
CA ILE A 37 -3.47 10.26 -2.30
C ILE A 37 -3.87 11.28 -1.22
N LEU A 38 -2.92 11.79 -0.43
CA LEU A 38 -3.19 12.76 0.63
C LEU A 38 -3.82 14.04 0.08
N ASN A 39 -3.27 14.60 -1.01
CA ASN A 39 -3.82 15.81 -1.62
C ASN A 39 -5.27 15.62 -2.10
N GLN A 40 -5.61 14.45 -2.68
CA GLN A 40 -6.98 14.16 -3.12
C GLN A 40 -7.95 13.94 -1.95
N LEU A 41 -7.43 13.57 -0.78
CA LEU A 41 -8.19 13.43 0.46
C LEU A 41 -8.25 14.74 1.27
N GLY A 42 -7.63 15.83 0.78
CA GLY A 42 -7.60 17.12 1.47
C GLY A 42 -6.57 17.24 2.60
N TYR A 43 -5.61 16.31 2.68
CA TYR A 43 -4.55 16.32 3.68
C TYR A 43 -3.25 16.91 3.14
N GLU A 44 -2.58 17.71 3.96
CA GLU A 44 -1.22 18.15 3.68
C GLU A 44 -0.22 16.99 3.76
N TYR A 45 0.85 17.08 2.97
CA TYR A 45 1.94 16.11 3.03
C TYR A 45 2.87 16.40 4.21
N ASN A 46 2.72 15.64 5.30
CA ASN A 46 3.62 15.64 6.45
C ASN A 46 3.83 14.22 7.00
N SER A 47 4.77 14.05 7.93
CA SER A 47 5.13 12.72 8.46
C SER A 47 3.98 12.02 9.19
N SER A 48 3.10 12.76 9.86
CA SER A 48 1.95 12.21 10.58
C SER A 48 0.91 11.65 9.61
N ASN A 49 0.52 12.44 8.62
CA ASN A 49 -0.43 12.05 7.58
C ASN A 49 0.13 10.91 6.71
N GLU A 50 1.44 10.94 6.41
CA GLU A 50 2.08 9.84 5.68
C GLU A 50 2.05 8.54 6.50
N ARG A 51 2.29 8.61 7.81
CA ARG A 51 2.22 7.45 8.71
C ARG A 51 0.80 6.91 8.81
N TRP A 52 -0.19 7.79 8.96
CA TRP A 52 -1.61 7.42 8.96
C TRP A 52 -1.99 6.71 7.65
N LEU A 53 -1.68 7.30 6.50
CA LEU A 53 -1.99 6.71 5.19
C LEU A 53 -1.37 5.31 5.04
N ARG A 54 -0.11 5.14 5.46
CA ARG A 54 0.53 3.81 5.46
C ARG A 54 -0.24 2.82 6.32
N LYS A 55 -0.69 3.20 7.52
CA LYS A 55 -1.49 2.33 8.40
C LYS A 55 -2.82 1.91 7.75
N VAL A 56 -3.54 2.87 7.15
CA VAL A 56 -4.82 2.58 6.48
C VAL A 56 -4.63 1.64 5.30
N ILE A 57 -3.64 1.89 4.42
CA ILE A 57 -3.35 1.01 3.27
C ILE A 57 -2.95 -0.38 3.73
N ASN A 58 -2.11 -0.45 4.76
CA ASN A 58 -1.66 -1.70 5.34
C ASN A 58 -2.86 -2.50 5.87
N SER A 59 -3.75 -1.87 6.63
CA SER A 59 -5.00 -2.48 7.11
C SER A 59 -5.89 -2.97 5.95
N LEU A 60 -6.05 -2.17 4.89
CA LEU A 60 -6.74 -2.60 3.66
C LEU A 60 -6.14 -3.89 3.08
N VAL A 61 -4.81 -4.06 3.12
CA VAL A 61 -4.14 -5.24 2.57
C VAL A 61 -4.31 -6.48 3.45
N TYR A 62 -3.95 -6.43 4.74
CA TYR A 62 -3.91 -7.64 5.56
C TYR A 62 -5.17 -7.91 6.38
N ASP A 63 -5.93 -6.88 6.78
CA ASP A 63 -7.18 -7.08 7.55
C ASP A 63 -8.36 -7.32 6.60
N TYR A 64 -8.39 -6.61 5.46
CA TYR A 64 -9.52 -6.65 4.51
C TYR A 64 -9.21 -7.37 3.20
N ALA A 65 -7.98 -7.87 3.04
CA ALA A 65 -7.53 -8.63 1.87
C ALA A 65 -7.72 -7.89 0.53
N TYR A 66 -7.57 -6.56 0.50
CA TYR A 66 -7.57 -5.81 -0.76
C TYR A 66 -6.24 -6.00 -1.50
N PRO A 67 -6.27 -6.20 -2.83
CA PRO A 67 -5.08 -6.48 -3.62
C PRO A 67 -4.32 -5.18 -3.93
N ILE A 68 -3.71 -4.55 -2.91
CA ILE A 68 -2.95 -3.30 -3.07
C ILE A 68 -1.45 -3.62 -3.06
N GLY A 69 -0.78 -3.28 -4.16
CA GLY A 69 0.66 -3.35 -4.30
C GLY A 69 1.33 -2.01 -4.04
N CYS A 70 2.65 -2.03 -3.83
CA CYS A 70 3.50 -0.84 -3.76
C CYS A 70 4.73 -1.04 -4.64
N SER A 71 5.09 -0.04 -5.43
CA SER A 71 6.30 -0.04 -6.26
C SER A 71 7.17 1.18 -5.95
N TYR A 72 8.48 0.95 -6.00
CA TYR A 72 9.52 1.94 -5.70
C TYR A 72 10.31 2.35 -6.95
N LYS A 73 10.02 1.74 -8.12
CA LYS A 73 10.69 2.10 -9.37
C LYS A 73 10.30 3.53 -9.78
N ARG A 74 11.24 4.28 -10.36
CA ARG A 74 11.09 5.71 -10.69
C ARG A 74 9.79 6.04 -11.45
N ASN A 75 9.43 5.24 -12.46
CA ASN A 75 8.26 5.49 -13.32
C ASN A 75 6.97 4.77 -12.85
N GLU A 76 7.08 3.87 -11.86
CA GLU A 76 5.97 3.10 -11.30
C GLU A 76 5.76 3.42 -9.81
N ARG A 77 6.25 4.57 -9.35
CA ARG A 77 6.33 4.87 -7.92
C ARG A 77 4.94 5.08 -7.32
N GLY A 78 4.62 4.32 -6.28
CA GLY A 78 3.38 4.50 -5.52
C GLY A 78 2.62 3.21 -5.27
N TYR A 79 1.36 3.37 -4.89
CA TYR A 79 0.42 2.28 -4.68
C TYR A 79 -0.41 2.02 -5.95
N TYR A 80 -0.89 0.79 -6.08
CA TYR A 80 -1.70 0.36 -7.22
C TYR A 80 -2.57 -0.83 -6.85
N ILE A 81 -3.69 -1.01 -7.56
CA ILE A 81 -4.48 -2.23 -7.46
C ILE A 81 -3.82 -3.31 -8.30
N ILE A 82 -3.48 -4.44 -7.68
CA ILE A 82 -2.99 -5.65 -8.33
C ILE A 82 -4.16 -6.30 -9.07
N THR A 83 -3.99 -6.50 -10.37
CA THR A 83 -5.01 -7.07 -11.27
C THR A 83 -4.52 -8.32 -11.99
N THR A 84 -3.21 -8.61 -11.94
CA THR A 84 -2.60 -9.78 -12.60
C THR A 84 -1.73 -10.58 -11.65
N GLU A 85 -1.52 -11.87 -11.94
CA GLU A 85 -0.63 -12.72 -11.13
C GLU A 85 0.83 -12.24 -11.21
N GLN A 86 1.25 -11.71 -12.36
CA GLN A 86 2.59 -11.13 -12.52
C GLN A 86 2.80 -9.93 -11.58
N GLU A 87 1.82 -9.05 -11.47
CA GLU A 87 1.85 -7.92 -10.53
C GLU A 87 1.92 -8.40 -9.08
N LYS A 88 1.14 -9.42 -8.73
CA LYS A 88 1.17 -10.05 -7.40
C LYS A 88 2.54 -10.63 -7.08
N GLN A 89 3.11 -11.42 -7.98
CA GLN A 89 4.44 -12.01 -7.82
C GLN A 89 5.51 -10.92 -7.67
N GLN A 90 5.45 -9.88 -8.49
CA GLN A 90 6.39 -8.76 -8.41
C GLN A 90 6.27 -8.02 -7.07
N ALA A 91 5.06 -7.81 -6.56
CA ALA A 91 4.83 -7.21 -5.25
C ALA A 91 5.43 -8.08 -4.13
N MET A 92 5.18 -9.40 -4.16
CA MET A 92 5.73 -10.35 -3.19
C MET A 92 7.27 -10.36 -3.19
N ILE A 93 7.90 -10.41 -4.38
CA ILE A 93 9.36 -10.36 -4.51
C ILE A 93 9.92 -9.06 -3.93
N SER A 94 9.24 -7.93 -4.19
CA SER A 94 9.69 -6.62 -3.72
C SER A 94 9.63 -6.54 -2.18
N ILE A 95 8.57 -7.06 -1.57
CA ILE A 95 8.44 -7.12 -0.11
C ILE A 95 9.48 -8.06 0.50
N LYS A 96 9.69 -9.25 -0.07
CA LYS A 96 10.70 -10.20 0.40
C LYS A 96 12.09 -9.59 0.41
N LYS A 97 12.50 -8.90 -0.66
CA LYS A 97 13.79 -8.20 -0.72
C LYS A 97 13.96 -7.15 0.40
N LEU A 98 12.90 -6.41 0.73
CA LEU A 98 12.92 -5.44 1.83
C LEU A 98 13.06 -6.12 3.19
N ALA A 99 12.34 -7.23 3.41
CA ALA A 99 12.46 -8.03 4.62
C ALA A 99 13.87 -8.62 4.77
N ASP A 100 14.43 -9.20 3.71
CA ASP A 100 15.78 -9.75 3.69
C ASP A 100 16.83 -8.66 4.02
N GLY A 101 16.70 -7.47 3.44
CA GLY A 101 17.58 -6.33 3.74
C GLY A 101 17.47 -5.85 5.19
N SER A 102 16.25 -5.82 5.74
CA SER A 102 15.99 -5.46 7.13
C SER A 102 16.62 -6.48 8.09
N MET A 103 16.51 -7.77 7.77
CA MET A 103 17.10 -8.85 8.56
C MET A 103 18.64 -8.79 8.54
N LYS A 104 19.26 -8.52 7.39
CA LYS A 104 20.72 -8.30 7.30
C LYS A 104 21.18 -7.15 8.20
N ARG A 105 20.43 -6.04 8.24
CA ARG A 105 20.73 -4.90 9.13
C ARG A 105 20.59 -5.30 10.60
N TYR A 106 19.53 -6.02 10.96
CA TYR A 106 19.32 -6.51 12.32
C TYR A 106 20.48 -7.41 12.79
N GLU A 107 20.95 -8.33 11.95
CA GLU A 107 22.10 -9.18 12.27
C GLU A 107 23.42 -8.42 12.38
N ALA A 108 23.60 -7.34 11.61
CA ALA A 108 24.76 -6.46 11.77
C ALA A 108 24.74 -5.73 13.12
N LEU A 109 23.57 -5.26 13.57
CA LEU A 109 23.42 -4.57 14.86
C LEU A 109 23.78 -5.46 16.06
N LYS A 110 23.47 -6.76 16.01
CA LYS A 110 23.85 -7.73 17.06
C LYS A 110 25.37 -7.83 17.30
N ARG A 111 26.18 -7.47 16.31
CA ARG A 111 27.65 -7.60 16.35
C ARG A 111 28.35 -6.32 16.84
N ILE A 112 27.60 -5.24 17.06
CA ILE A 112 28.13 -3.98 17.55
C ILE A 112 28.20 -4.07 19.07
N GLU A 113 29.39 -3.90 19.63
CA GLU A 113 29.57 -3.63 21.06
C GLU A 113 29.36 -2.13 21.33
N VAL A 114 28.60 -1.81 22.37
CA VAL A 114 28.26 -0.43 22.80
C VAL A 114 28.62 -0.26 24.26
#